data_AF-A0A1F5X4T5-F1
#
_entry.id   AF-A0A1F5X4T5-F1
#
_cell.length_a   1.000
_cell.length_b   1.000
_cell.length_c   1.000
_cell.angle_alpha   90.00
_cell.angle_beta   90.00
_cell.angle_gamma   90.00
#
_symmetry.space_group_name_H-M   'P 1'
#
loop_
_entity.id
_entity.type
_entity.pdbx_description
1 polymer ?
#
loop_
_entity_poly.entity_id
_entity_poly.type
_entity_poly.pdbx_seq_one_letter_code
_entity_poly.pdbx_strand_id
1 'polypeptide(L)'
;MAAKTPFDAKVFFNGDVLPVLDGDGFVGRLPPGKAKIVVTVDPEAEVYGFSISGRKTIVPKSGKSYKAMVDVRVGPGFNYPFFPNNFCLLQFGQADVKVWEVSLIGCKGNFFFRVQLLHEADLYSEGGKLRSPYLAGEHKWPELVTFCQKLLDEKVASLPDISTYKPSNGRVNLPPNQGLVIHVRYARSFAVLATASNGNVLVLPEDMPTNGNSFPKLHVGDTVEFRRLMKLEPRFNKFGKRRDVNFQHSALGVSVVS
;
A
#
# COMPACT_ATOMS: atom_id res chain seq x y z
N MET A 1 -18.88 -8.67 -2.04
CA MET A 1 -19.37 -7.28 -1.90
C MET A 1 -18.17 -6.40 -1.56
N ALA A 2 -17.89 -5.35 -2.34
CA ALA A 2 -16.83 -4.41 -1.98
C ALA A 2 -17.24 -3.69 -0.69
N ALA A 3 -16.37 -3.69 0.32
CA ALA A 3 -16.61 -2.94 1.55
C ALA A 3 -16.84 -1.47 1.18
N LYS A 4 -17.96 -0.89 1.65
CA LYS A 4 -18.26 0.53 1.42
C LYS A 4 -17.21 1.36 2.16
N THR A 5 -16.37 2.08 1.43
CA THR A 5 -15.42 3.01 2.02
C THR A 5 -16.15 4.25 2.53
N PRO A 6 -15.69 4.88 3.63
CA PRO A 6 -16.28 6.13 4.15
C PRO A 6 -15.83 7.37 3.35
N PHE A 7 -15.53 7.16 2.07
CA PHE A 7 -15.09 8.17 1.12
C PHE A 7 -15.36 7.67 -0.30
N ASP A 8 -15.60 8.61 -1.20
CA ASP A 8 -15.67 8.41 -2.64
C ASP A 8 -14.36 8.86 -3.29
N ALA A 9 -13.89 8.10 -4.28
CA ALA A 9 -12.65 8.40 -4.98
C ALA A 9 -12.87 8.34 -6.49
N LYS A 10 -12.49 9.41 -7.18
CA LYS A 10 -12.62 9.57 -8.63
C LYS A 10 -11.30 9.96 -9.23
N VAL A 11 -11.05 9.51 -10.45
CA VAL A 11 -9.92 9.94 -11.27
C VAL A 11 -10.44 10.71 -12.48
N PHE A 12 -9.79 11.84 -12.75
CA PHE A 12 -10.09 12.71 -13.86
C PHE A 12 -8.90 12.77 -14.80
N PHE A 13 -9.14 12.90 -16.10
CA PHE A 13 -8.11 13.12 -17.10
C PHE A 13 -8.57 14.24 -18.02
N ASN A 14 -7.77 15.30 -18.16
CA ASN A 14 -8.11 16.50 -18.94
C ASN A 14 -9.48 17.15 -18.60
N GLY A 15 -9.98 16.95 -17.38
CA GLY A 15 -11.25 17.51 -16.91
C GLY A 15 -12.39 16.50 -16.85
N ASP A 16 -12.31 15.41 -17.59
CA ASP A 16 -13.34 14.37 -17.64
C ASP A 16 -13.11 13.29 -16.57
N VAL A 17 -14.19 12.80 -15.97
CA VAL A 17 -14.14 11.63 -15.07
C VAL A 17 -13.85 10.40 -15.91
N LEU A 18 -12.80 9.65 -15.58
CA LEU A 18 -12.57 8.37 -16.24
C LEU A 18 -13.54 7.32 -15.69
N PRO A 19 -14.25 6.57 -16.55
CA PRO A 19 -15.04 5.44 -16.11
C PRO A 19 -14.11 4.33 -15.61
N VAL A 20 -14.44 3.75 -14.46
CA VAL A 20 -13.82 2.51 -13.98
C VAL A 20 -14.60 1.37 -14.63
N LEU A 21 -14.05 0.80 -15.69
CA LEU A 21 -14.77 -0.08 -16.60
C LEU A 21 -14.87 -1.52 -16.08
N ASP A 22 -13.93 -1.94 -15.24
CA ASP A 22 -13.78 -3.32 -14.78
C ASP A 22 -13.57 -3.42 -13.26
N GLY A 23 -13.86 -4.60 -12.68
CA GLY A 23 -13.62 -4.90 -11.26
C GLY A 23 -12.14 -4.91 -10.86
N ASP A 24 -11.23 -4.85 -11.83
CA ASP A 24 -9.78 -4.68 -11.62
C ASP A 24 -9.33 -3.21 -11.71
N GLY A 25 -10.27 -2.27 -11.79
CA GLY A 25 -9.98 -0.85 -11.79
C GLY A 25 -9.53 -0.31 -13.15
N PHE A 26 -9.62 -1.05 -14.25
CA PHE A 26 -9.19 -0.56 -15.56
C PHE A 26 -9.90 0.74 -15.98
N VAL A 27 -9.11 1.71 -16.43
CA VAL A 27 -9.60 3.03 -16.91
C VAL A 27 -9.17 3.34 -18.35
N GLY A 28 -8.60 2.37 -19.07
CA GLY A 28 -8.18 2.53 -20.46
C GLY A 28 -6.69 2.81 -20.65
N ARG A 29 -6.32 3.08 -21.91
CA ARG A 29 -5.01 3.62 -22.29
C ARG A 29 -5.09 5.13 -22.30
N LEU A 30 -4.26 5.79 -21.50
CA LEU A 30 -4.25 7.25 -21.40
C LEU A 30 -3.11 7.83 -22.23
N PRO A 31 -3.35 8.89 -23.03
CA PRO A 31 -2.26 9.60 -23.69
C PRO A 31 -1.40 10.34 -22.64
N PRO A 32 -0.17 10.77 -22.99
CA PRO A 32 0.63 11.61 -22.12
C PRO A 32 -0.13 12.86 -21.67
N GLY A 33 -0.05 13.19 -20.37
CA GLY A 33 -0.83 14.28 -19.80
C GLY A 33 -0.82 14.28 -18.29
N LYS A 34 -1.86 14.89 -17.68
CA LYS A 34 -2.02 14.93 -16.23
C LYS A 34 -3.38 14.37 -15.84
N ALA A 35 -3.36 13.32 -15.03
CA ALA A 35 -4.53 12.83 -14.34
C ALA A 35 -4.66 13.52 -12.98
N LYS A 36 -5.87 13.58 -12.46
CA LYS A 36 -6.18 14.11 -11.12
C LYS A 36 -7.02 13.11 -10.36
N ILE A 37 -6.50 12.64 -9.23
CA ILE A 37 -7.28 11.88 -8.25
C ILE A 37 -7.96 12.88 -7.32
N VAL A 38 -9.27 12.71 -7.13
CA VAL A 38 -10.08 13.45 -6.16
C VAL A 38 -10.70 12.45 -5.21
N VAL A 39 -10.49 12.66 -3.92
CA VAL A 39 -11.14 11.89 -2.86
C VAL A 39 -12.03 12.83 -2.07
N THR A 40 -13.29 12.46 -1.91
CA THR A 40 -14.26 13.16 -1.07
C THR A 40 -14.61 12.26 0.11
N VAL A 41 -14.34 12.73 1.32
CA VAL A 41 -14.63 12.04 2.58
C VAL A 41 -16.03 12.41 3.03
N ASP A 42 -16.79 11.42 3.52
CA ASP A 42 -18.10 11.67 4.12
C ASP A 42 -17.95 12.65 5.31
N PRO A 43 -18.82 13.67 5.47
CA PRO A 43 -18.65 14.69 6.52
C PRO A 43 -18.44 14.12 7.92
N GLU A 44 -19.23 13.10 8.26
CA GLU A 44 -19.22 12.39 9.55
C GLU A 44 -18.08 11.37 9.69
N ALA A 45 -17.35 11.09 8.62
CA ALA A 45 -16.30 10.08 8.65
C ALA A 45 -14.97 10.63 9.14
N GLU A 46 -14.31 9.85 9.99
CA GLU A 46 -13.02 10.17 10.57
C GLU A 46 -11.88 9.70 9.68
N VAL A 47 -11.81 10.32 8.50
CA VAL A 47 -10.79 10.03 7.49
C VAL A 47 -9.96 11.27 7.23
N TYR A 48 -8.64 11.10 7.33
CA TYR A 48 -7.66 12.17 7.23
C TYR A 48 -6.66 11.88 6.13
N GLY A 49 -6.47 12.83 5.23
CA GLY A 49 -5.48 12.74 4.16
C GLY A 49 -4.07 12.97 4.68
N PHE A 50 -3.09 12.26 4.12
CA PHE A 50 -1.68 12.55 4.38
C PHE A 50 -0.80 12.24 3.17
N SER A 51 0.41 12.79 3.15
CA SER A 51 1.46 12.41 2.21
C SER A 51 2.68 11.88 2.95
N ILE A 52 3.50 11.11 2.23
CA ILE A 52 4.73 10.52 2.74
C ILE A 52 5.89 11.17 2.00
N SER A 53 6.77 11.87 2.72
CA SER A 53 7.97 12.46 2.17
C SER A 53 8.99 11.37 1.77
N GLY A 54 10.01 11.74 0.99
CA GLY A 54 11.12 10.84 0.65
C GLY A 54 11.91 10.31 1.86
N ARG A 55 11.72 10.88 3.05
CA ARG A 55 12.29 10.42 4.33
C ARG A 55 11.30 9.62 5.18
N LYS A 56 10.16 9.21 4.60
CA LYS A 56 9.03 8.57 5.28
C LYS A 56 8.32 9.47 6.30
N THR A 57 8.54 10.77 6.25
CA THR A 57 7.84 11.74 7.11
C THR A 57 6.40 11.91 6.65
N ILE A 58 5.47 11.89 7.57
CA ILE A 58 4.04 12.06 7.31
C ILE A 58 3.68 13.53 7.41
N VAL A 59 3.06 14.05 6.35
CA VAL A 59 2.54 15.42 6.31
C VAL A 59 1.02 15.32 6.23
N PRO A 60 0.29 15.62 7.33
CA PRO A 60 -1.16 15.66 7.33
C PRO A 60 -1.69 16.71 6.33
N LYS A 61 -2.85 16.43 5.75
CA LYS A 61 -3.60 17.37 4.91
C LYS A 61 -4.91 17.72 5.60
N SER A 62 -5.26 19.00 5.56
CA SER A 62 -6.54 19.50 6.08
C SER A 62 -7.67 19.33 5.06
N GLY A 63 -8.91 19.32 5.57
CA GLY A 63 -10.14 19.29 4.77
C GLY A 63 -10.77 17.91 4.61
N LYS A 64 -11.88 17.86 3.86
CA LYS A 64 -12.66 16.63 3.54
C LYS A 64 -12.66 16.29 2.05
N SER A 65 -11.97 17.09 1.24
CA SER A 65 -11.75 16.84 -0.19
C SER A 65 -10.27 16.93 -0.49
N TYR A 66 -9.67 15.83 -0.91
CA TYR A 66 -8.26 15.75 -1.22
C TYR A 66 -8.02 15.58 -2.72
N LYS A 67 -6.95 16.19 -3.21
CA LYS A 67 -6.58 16.20 -4.63
C LYS A 67 -5.12 15.80 -4.78
N ALA A 68 -4.84 14.94 -5.75
CA ALA A 68 -3.48 14.58 -6.17
C ALA A 68 -3.38 14.63 -7.69
N MET A 69 -2.35 15.30 -8.20
CA MET A 69 -2.02 15.30 -9.63
C MET A 69 -1.05 14.16 -9.91
N VAL A 70 -1.31 13.39 -10.97
CA VAL A 70 -0.47 12.27 -11.41
C VAL A 70 -0.03 12.55 -12.84
N ASP A 71 1.28 12.57 -13.06
CA ASP A 71 1.84 12.69 -14.41
C ASP A 71 1.67 11.36 -15.16
N VAL A 72 0.98 11.42 -16.30
CA VAL A 72 0.84 10.29 -17.23
C VAL A 72 1.93 10.43 -18.28
N ARG A 73 2.89 9.49 -18.29
CA ARG A 73 3.97 9.43 -19.28
C ARG A 73 3.90 8.09 -20.00
N VAL A 74 4.08 8.12 -21.32
CA VAL A 74 4.08 6.93 -22.18
C VAL A 74 5.40 6.91 -22.94
N GLY A 75 6.14 5.80 -22.91
CA GLY A 75 7.38 5.64 -23.67
C GLY A 75 7.97 4.24 -23.56
N PRO A 76 8.85 3.83 -24.50
CA PRO A 76 9.53 2.54 -24.43
C PRO A 76 10.37 2.44 -23.15
N GLY A 77 10.05 1.46 -22.30
CA GLY A 77 10.66 1.27 -20.99
C GLY A 77 9.90 1.89 -19.80
N PHE A 78 8.92 2.77 -20.05
CA PHE A 78 8.02 3.29 -19.01
C PHE A 78 6.76 2.43 -18.93
N ASN A 79 6.89 1.28 -18.27
CA ASN A 79 5.74 0.42 -17.98
C ASN A 79 4.92 0.89 -16.78
N TYR A 80 5.39 1.88 -16.01
CA TYR A 80 4.79 2.32 -14.75
C TYR A 80 4.75 3.86 -14.65
N PRO A 81 3.72 4.45 -14.00
CA PRO A 81 3.60 5.89 -13.82
C PRO A 81 4.70 6.38 -12.88
N PHE A 82 5.17 7.60 -13.12
CA PHE A 82 6.24 8.18 -12.31
C PHE A 82 5.69 8.64 -10.95
N PHE A 83 6.47 8.42 -9.89
CA PHE A 83 6.09 8.79 -8.52
C PHE A 83 5.95 10.32 -8.35
N PRO A 84 4.99 10.81 -7.56
CA PRO A 84 3.94 10.07 -6.86
C PRO A 84 2.68 9.86 -7.71
N ASN A 85 2.21 8.61 -7.76
CA ASN A 85 1.00 8.16 -8.46
C ASN A 85 -0.15 7.77 -7.52
N ASN A 86 -0.01 8.09 -6.23
CA ASN A 86 -0.89 7.65 -5.17
C ASN A 86 -1.17 8.74 -4.13
N PHE A 87 -2.20 8.49 -3.35
CA PHE A 87 -2.68 9.32 -2.27
C PHE A 87 -3.05 8.43 -1.07
N CYS A 88 -2.63 8.81 0.14
CA CYS A 88 -2.89 8.03 1.35
C CYS A 88 -3.94 8.71 2.24
N LEU A 89 -4.80 7.89 2.84
CA LEU A 89 -5.82 8.29 3.81
C LEU A 89 -5.66 7.46 5.07
N LEU A 90 -5.88 8.06 6.23
CA LEU A 90 -5.99 7.40 7.52
C LEU A 90 -7.45 7.46 7.95
N GLN A 91 -8.12 6.32 8.02
CA GLN A 91 -9.41 6.19 8.69
C GLN A 91 -9.14 5.82 10.15
N PHE A 92 -9.68 6.63 11.06
CA PHE A 92 -9.52 6.48 12.49
C PHE A 92 -10.79 5.89 13.09
N GLY A 93 -10.69 4.71 13.71
CA GLY A 93 -11.76 4.06 14.44
C GLY A 93 -11.70 4.35 15.94
N GLN A 94 -12.37 3.52 16.74
CA GLN A 94 -12.36 3.65 18.21
C GLN A 94 -11.07 3.12 18.83
N ALA A 95 -10.60 1.96 18.35
CA ALA A 95 -9.38 1.31 18.84
C ALA A 95 -8.53 0.75 17.68
N ASP A 96 -8.84 1.15 16.44
CA ASP A 96 -8.16 0.69 15.23
C ASP A 96 -7.92 1.86 14.28
N VAL A 97 -6.97 1.66 13.38
CA VAL A 97 -6.73 2.56 12.26
C VAL A 97 -6.55 1.79 10.97
N LYS A 98 -7.08 2.36 9.90
CA LYS A 98 -7.01 1.82 8.54
C LYS A 98 -6.31 2.81 7.64
N VAL A 99 -5.20 2.40 7.03
CA VAL A 99 -4.50 3.22 6.04
C VAL A 99 -4.93 2.78 4.65
N TRP A 100 -5.57 3.68 3.91
CA TRP A 100 -5.99 3.46 2.54
C TRP A 100 -5.02 4.13 1.56
N GLU A 101 -4.85 3.53 0.40
CA GLU A 101 -4.13 4.08 -0.75
C GLU A 101 -5.07 4.16 -1.94
N VAL A 102 -5.18 5.36 -2.50
CA VAL A 102 -5.89 5.64 -3.75
C VAL A 102 -4.84 5.94 -4.81
N SER A 103 -4.83 5.21 -5.91
CA SER A 103 -3.76 5.30 -6.90
C SER A 103 -4.23 5.13 -8.33
N LEU A 104 -3.49 5.74 -9.25
CA LEU A 104 -3.56 5.48 -10.68
C LEU A 104 -2.28 4.74 -11.08
N ILE A 105 -2.42 3.55 -11.64
CA ILE A 105 -1.32 2.65 -11.91
C ILE A 105 -1.29 2.36 -13.39
N GLY A 106 -0.19 2.70 -14.04
CA GLY A 106 0.13 2.27 -15.39
C GLY A 106 0.84 0.92 -15.38
N CYS A 107 0.46 0.02 -16.27
CA CYS A 107 1.13 -1.25 -16.53
C CYS A 107 1.01 -1.57 -18.02
N LYS A 108 2.14 -1.75 -18.72
CA LYS A 108 2.18 -2.12 -20.16
C LYS A 108 1.30 -1.23 -21.06
N GLY A 109 1.24 0.07 -20.77
CA GLY A 109 0.45 1.07 -21.51
C GLY A 109 -1.03 1.16 -21.12
N ASN A 110 -1.52 0.27 -20.26
CA ASN A 110 -2.86 0.32 -19.68
C ASN A 110 -2.84 1.03 -18.32
N PHE A 111 -3.93 1.69 -17.94
CA PHE A 111 -4.06 2.36 -16.65
C PHE A 111 -5.19 1.77 -15.81
N PHE A 112 -4.96 1.74 -14.50
CA PHE A 112 -5.84 1.13 -13.50
C PHE A 112 -5.99 2.07 -12.31
N PHE A 113 -7.22 2.42 -11.97
CA PHE A 113 -7.55 3.18 -10.77
C PHE A 113 -7.91 2.22 -9.63
N ARG A 114 -7.23 2.39 -8.48
CA ARG A 114 -7.37 1.47 -7.34
C ARG A 114 -7.55 2.22 -6.03
N VAL A 115 -8.47 1.72 -5.22
CA VAL A 115 -8.59 2.03 -3.79
C VAL A 115 -8.23 0.75 -3.04
N GLN A 116 -7.22 0.81 -2.18
CA GLN A 116 -6.67 -0.35 -1.49
C GLN A 116 -6.50 -0.04 0.01
N LEU A 117 -6.91 -0.97 0.89
CA LEU A 117 -6.49 -0.96 2.28
C LEU A 117 -5.03 -1.47 2.36
N LEU A 118 -4.10 -0.61 2.76
CA LEU A 118 -2.68 -0.96 2.92
C LEU A 118 -2.38 -1.59 4.27
N HIS A 119 -2.97 -1.01 5.32
CA HIS A 119 -2.71 -1.38 6.71
C HIS A 119 -4.00 -1.30 7.50
N GLU A 120 -4.19 -2.26 8.39
CA GLU A 120 -5.15 -2.23 9.47
C GLU A 120 -4.38 -2.53 10.74
N ALA A 121 -4.50 -1.67 11.74
CA ALA A 121 -3.70 -1.74 12.94
C ALA A 121 -4.53 -1.38 14.17
N ASP A 122 -4.49 -2.25 15.16
CA ASP A 122 -5.04 -1.95 16.47
C ASP A 122 -4.18 -0.89 17.20
N LEU A 123 -4.85 -0.10 18.01
CA LEU A 123 -4.31 0.91 18.89
C LEU A 123 -4.52 0.50 20.35
N TYR A 124 -3.49 0.72 21.16
CA TYR A 124 -3.45 0.37 22.58
C TYR A 124 -2.96 1.56 23.40
N SER A 125 -3.26 1.54 24.70
CA SER A 125 -2.69 2.44 25.70
C SER A 125 -1.56 1.74 26.46
N GLU A 126 -0.47 2.47 26.71
CA GLU A 126 0.57 2.10 27.65
C GLU A 126 0.94 3.36 28.46
N GLY A 127 0.57 3.38 29.74
CA GLY A 127 0.83 4.54 30.60
C GLY A 127 0.26 5.86 30.07
N GLY A 128 -0.92 5.80 29.43
CA GLY A 128 -1.60 6.97 28.85
C GLY A 128 -1.06 7.42 27.48
N LYS A 129 -0.16 6.66 26.87
CA LYS A 129 0.35 6.91 25.50
C LYS A 129 -0.18 5.86 24.54
N LEU A 130 -0.54 6.30 23.34
CA LEU A 130 -0.94 5.45 22.22
C LEU A 130 0.25 4.62 21.74
N ARG A 131 0.02 3.33 21.63
CA ARG A 131 0.93 2.32 21.08
C ARG A 131 0.23 1.54 19.98
N SER A 132 1.00 1.18 18.96
CA SER A 132 0.57 0.22 17.94
C SER A 132 1.78 -0.62 17.56
N PRO A 133 1.88 -1.88 18.04
CA PRO A 133 2.98 -2.78 17.71
C PRO A 133 3.20 -2.93 16.20
N TYR A 134 2.10 -2.99 15.45
CA TYR A 134 2.11 -3.10 13.99
C TYR A 134 2.75 -1.87 13.32
N LEU A 135 2.32 -0.65 13.67
CA LEU A 135 2.81 0.58 13.06
C LEU A 135 4.23 0.96 13.53
N ALA A 136 4.51 0.80 14.82
CA ALA A 136 5.80 1.21 15.42
C ALA A 136 6.92 0.18 15.16
N GLY A 137 6.59 -1.11 15.17
CA GLY A 137 7.54 -2.21 15.00
C GLY A 137 7.72 -2.61 13.54
N GLU A 138 6.84 -3.50 13.06
CA GLU A 138 7.00 -4.24 11.80
C GLU A 138 7.05 -3.33 10.57
N HIS A 139 6.22 -2.28 10.55
CA HIS A 139 6.12 -1.39 9.39
C HIS A 139 6.96 -0.11 9.52
N LYS A 140 7.41 0.26 10.73
CA LYS A 140 8.26 1.43 11.04
C LYS A 140 7.68 2.78 10.59
N TRP A 141 6.46 3.10 11.00
CA TRP A 141 5.78 4.39 10.77
C TRP A 141 5.53 5.14 12.09
N PRO A 142 6.59 5.53 12.82
CA PRO A 142 6.44 6.17 14.13
C PRO A 142 5.71 7.51 14.06
N GLU A 143 5.86 8.25 12.96
CA GLU A 143 5.14 9.52 12.79
C GLU A 143 3.63 9.33 12.59
N LEU A 144 3.20 8.16 12.09
CA LEU A 144 1.77 7.85 12.01
C LEU A 144 1.20 7.63 13.41
N VAL A 145 1.94 6.93 14.28
CA VAL A 145 1.58 6.76 15.69
C VAL A 145 1.44 8.12 16.37
N THR A 146 2.37 9.05 16.14
CA THR A 146 2.28 10.42 16.66
C THR A 146 1.07 11.18 16.10
N PHE A 147 0.75 11.00 14.81
CA PHE A 147 -0.43 11.62 14.22
C PHE A 147 -1.72 11.07 14.84
N CYS A 148 -1.82 9.75 15.01
CA CYS A 148 -2.92 9.08 15.71
C CYS A 148 -3.07 9.56 17.15
N GLN A 149 -1.97 9.75 17.89
CA GLN A 149 -2.02 10.27 19.26
C GLN A 149 -2.70 11.63 19.32
N LYS A 150 -2.35 12.56 18.40
CA LYS A 150 -2.97 13.89 18.37
C LYS A 150 -4.48 13.81 18.14
N LEU A 151 -4.92 12.93 17.24
CA LEU A 151 -6.35 12.71 16.98
C LEU A 151 -7.07 12.09 18.18
N LEU A 152 -6.39 11.25 18.96
CA LEU A 152 -6.93 10.65 20.18
C LEU A 152 -7.11 11.68 21.30
N ASP A 153 -6.10 12.53 21.51
CA ASP A 153 -6.10 13.58 22.55
C ASP A 153 -7.29 14.52 22.38
N GLU A 154 -7.73 14.74 21.14
CA GLU A 154 -8.90 15.54 20.79
C GLU A 154 -10.25 14.85 21.08
N LYS A 155 -10.27 13.52 21.27
CA LYS A 155 -11.51 12.71 21.26
C LYS A 155 -11.81 11.91 22.52
N VAL A 156 -10.92 11.90 23.52
CA VAL A 156 -11.11 11.20 24.81
C VAL A 156 -11.60 9.75 24.61
N ALA A 157 -11.04 9.03 23.63
CA ALA A 157 -11.39 7.62 23.44
C ALA A 157 -10.53 6.73 24.35
N SER A 158 -11.17 5.78 25.03
CA SER A 158 -10.45 4.78 25.86
C SER A 158 -9.87 3.69 24.98
N LEU A 159 -8.55 3.61 24.89
CA LEU A 159 -7.86 2.52 24.21
C LEU A 159 -7.68 1.31 25.15
N PRO A 160 -7.70 0.07 24.62
CA PRO A 160 -7.37 -1.12 25.40
C PRO A 160 -5.91 -1.06 25.87
N ASP A 161 -5.61 -1.66 27.03
CA ASP A 161 -4.23 -1.72 27.52
C ASP A 161 -3.36 -2.63 26.65
N ILE A 162 -2.10 -2.24 26.42
CA ILE A 162 -1.15 -2.98 25.58
C ILE A 162 -0.91 -4.42 26.08
N SER A 163 -1.12 -4.71 27.37
CA SER A 163 -1.03 -6.07 27.92
C SER A 163 -2.02 -7.05 27.29
N THR A 164 -3.07 -6.56 26.63
CA THR A 164 -4.04 -7.38 25.89
C THR A 164 -3.57 -7.76 24.49
N TYR A 165 -2.50 -7.14 23.98
CA TYR A 165 -1.94 -7.44 22.67
C TYR A 165 -1.40 -8.87 22.64
N LYS A 166 -1.87 -9.65 21.67
CA LYS A 166 -1.36 -10.98 21.37
C LYS A 166 -0.68 -10.94 20.01
N PRO A 167 0.67 -11.03 19.95
CA PRO A 167 1.36 -11.08 18.67
C PRO A 167 0.90 -12.30 17.88
N SER A 168 0.56 -12.09 16.62
CA SER A 168 0.34 -13.17 15.67
C SER A 168 1.69 -13.80 15.35
N ASN A 169 2.08 -14.82 16.12
CA ASN A 169 3.25 -15.64 15.84
C ASN A 169 2.97 -16.59 14.67
N GLY A 170 2.67 -16.03 13.49
CA GLY A 170 2.45 -16.79 12.28
C GLY A 170 3.78 -17.26 11.70
N ARG A 171 4.33 -18.37 12.21
CA ARG A 171 5.30 -19.13 11.40
C ARG A 171 4.54 -19.71 10.22
N VAL A 172 4.89 -19.25 9.03
CA VAL A 172 4.32 -19.74 7.78
C VAL A 172 4.87 -21.14 7.52
N ASN A 173 4.06 -22.17 7.80
CA ASN A 173 4.42 -23.57 7.53
C ASN A 173 4.10 -23.91 6.07
N LEU A 174 4.97 -23.49 5.16
CA LEU A 174 4.84 -23.72 3.72
C LEU A 174 6.04 -24.48 3.15
N PRO A 175 5.87 -25.22 2.04
CA PRO A 175 6.97 -25.80 1.28
C PRO A 175 8.06 -24.78 0.90
N PRO A 176 9.32 -25.21 0.66
CA PRO A 176 10.43 -24.30 0.37
C PRO A 176 10.27 -23.43 -0.89
N ASN A 177 9.45 -23.86 -1.84
CA ASN A 177 9.13 -23.16 -3.08
C ASN A 177 7.82 -22.36 -3.00
N GLN A 178 7.25 -22.22 -1.81
CA GLN A 178 6.00 -21.52 -1.56
C GLN A 178 6.18 -20.34 -0.59
N GLY A 179 5.29 -19.37 -0.72
CA GLY A 179 5.22 -18.21 0.15
C GLY A 179 3.79 -17.75 0.36
N LEU A 180 3.55 -17.15 1.53
CA LEU A 180 2.30 -16.48 1.84
C LEU A 180 2.44 -15.00 1.48
N VAL A 181 1.53 -14.46 0.68
CA VAL A 181 1.50 -13.03 0.39
C VAL A 181 1.07 -12.28 1.65
N ILE A 182 2.00 -11.55 2.26
CA ILE A 182 1.76 -10.80 3.51
C ILE A 182 1.59 -9.30 3.28
N HIS A 183 2.00 -8.80 2.12
CA HIS A 183 1.84 -7.39 1.77
C HIS A 183 1.81 -7.22 0.26
N VAL A 184 0.95 -6.32 -0.22
CA VAL A 184 0.89 -5.94 -1.63
C VAL A 184 0.72 -4.43 -1.68
N ARG A 185 1.50 -3.75 -2.52
CA ARG A 185 1.36 -2.31 -2.71
C ARG A 185 1.34 -1.97 -4.19
N TYR A 186 0.14 -1.79 -4.72
CA TYR A 186 -0.07 -1.65 -6.15
C TYR A 186 0.50 -0.36 -6.74
N ALA A 187 0.41 0.76 -6.02
CA ALA A 187 0.99 2.04 -6.48
C ALA A 187 2.51 1.96 -6.69
N ARG A 188 3.19 1.18 -5.84
CA ARG A 188 4.63 0.92 -5.93
C ARG A 188 4.96 -0.31 -6.79
N SER A 189 3.92 -1.03 -7.19
CA SER A 189 3.97 -2.28 -7.93
C SER A 189 4.97 -3.26 -7.30
N PHE A 190 4.67 -3.75 -6.10
CA PHE A 190 5.39 -4.89 -5.52
C PHE A 190 4.52 -5.65 -4.53
N ALA A 191 4.90 -6.89 -4.24
CA ALA A 191 4.36 -7.68 -3.15
C ALA A 191 5.49 -8.24 -2.28
N VAL A 192 5.13 -8.75 -1.11
CA VAL A 192 6.04 -9.38 -0.16
C VAL A 192 5.48 -10.74 0.21
N LEU A 193 6.33 -11.76 0.12
CA LEU A 193 6.04 -13.13 0.54
C LEU A 193 6.74 -13.43 1.85
N ALA A 194 6.03 -14.00 2.81
CA ALA A 194 6.64 -14.71 3.93
C ALA A 194 6.92 -16.15 3.50
N THR A 195 8.18 -16.57 3.60
CA THR A 195 8.63 -17.92 3.26
C THR A 195 9.13 -18.65 4.51
N ALA A 196 9.09 -19.98 4.50
CA ALA A 196 9.51 -20.78 5.65
C ALA A 196 11.01 -20.64 5.97
N SER A 197 11.86 -20.53 4.94
CA SER A 197 13.33 -20.60 5.07
C SER A 197 14.06 -19.28 4.87
N ASN A 198 13.50 -18.33 4.12
CA ASN A 198 14.21 -17.12 3.67
C ASN A 198 13.60 -15.82 4.22
N GLY A 199 12.62 -15.93 5.13
CA GLY A 199 11.90 -14.80 5.69
C GLY A 199 11.09 -14.06 4.62
N ASN A 200 11.15 -12.73 4.64
CA ASN A 200 10.38 -11.88 3.73
C ASN A 200 11.11 -11.67 2.40
N VAL A 201 10.43 -12.01 1.31
CA VAL A 201 10.95 -11.97 -0.07
C VAL A 201 10.13 -10.98 -0.91
N LEU A 202 10.80 -10.22 -1.77
CA LEU A 202 10.15 -9.27 -2.68
C LEU A 202 9.55 -9.99 -3.91
N VAL A 203 8.42 -9.52 -4.41
CA VAL A 203 7.90 -9.88 -5.75
C VAL A 203 7.79 -8.62 -6.57
N LEU A 204 8.48 -8.62 -7.71
CA LEU A 204 8.42 -7.52 -8.67
C LEU A 204 7.23 -7.71 -9.62
N PRO A 205 6.71 -6.63 -10.24
CA PRO A 205 5.53 -6.70 -11.08
C PRO A 205 5.63 -7.66 -12.26
N GLU A 206 6.82 -7.76 -12.86
CA GLU A 206 7.10 -8.66 -13.98
C GLU A 206 6.99 -10.14 -13.59
N ASP A 207 7.13 -10.46 -12.31
CA ASP A 207 7.03 -11.80 -11.76
C ASP A 207 5.65 -12.11 -11.18
N MET A 208 4.75 -11.13 -11.09
CA MET A 208 3.37 -11.35 -10.64
C MET A 208 2.54 -12.04 -11.73
N PRO A 209 1.60 -12.93 -11.36
CA PRO A 209 0.73 -13.57 -12.32
C PRO A 209 -0.13 -12.54 -13.06
N THR A 210 -0.24 -12.73 -14.38
CA THR A 210 -1.04 -11.86 -15.27
C THR A 210 -2.00 -12.69 -16.11
N ASN A 211 -3.24 -12.24 -16.21
CA ASN A 211 -4.23 -12.78 -17.12
C ASN A 211 -4.36 -11.82 -18.32
N GLY A 212 -3.49 -11.99 -19.32
CA GLY A 212 -3.49 -11.15 -20.52
C GLY A 212 -3.19 -9.67 -20.25
N ASN A 213 -4.16 -8.80 -20.53
CA ASN A 213 -4.04 -7.34 -20.38
C ASN A 213 -4.46 -6.81 -19.00
N SER A 214 -4.96 -7.68 -18.12
CA SER A 214 -5.35 -7.30 -16.76
C SER A 214 -4.16 -6.89 -15.91
N PHE A 215 -4.44 -6.11 -14.88
CA PHE A 215 -3.43 -5.69 -13.92
C PHE A 215 -2.81 -6.91 -13.20
N PRO A 216 -1.47 -7.07 -13.18
CA PRO A 216 -0.81 -8.11 -12.38
C PRO A 216 -1.21 -7.96 -10.92
N LYS A 217 -1.77 -9.01 -10.32
CA LYS A 217 -2.29 -8.91 -8.96
C LYS A 217 -2.00 -10.16 -8.12
N LEU A 218 -1.72 -9.90 -6.87
CA LEU A 218 -1.68 -10.84 -5.76
C LEU A 218 -2.53 -10.25 -4.65
N HIS A 219 -3.15 -11.08 -3.83
CA HIS A 219 -3.92 -10.65 -2.68
C HIS A 219 -3.21 -11.08 -1.40
N VAL A 220 -3.30 -10.25 -0.36
CA VAL A 220 -2.81 -10.64 0.97
C VAL A 220 -3.59 -11.88 1.42
N GLY A 221 -2.88 -12.90 1.88
CA GLY A 221 -3.43 -14.21 2.22
C GLY A 221 -3.29 -15.26 1.11
N ASP A 222 -2.99 -14.87 -0.14
CA ASP A 222 -2.73 -15.84 -1.20
C ASP A 222 -1.49 -16.68 -0.86
N THR A 223 -1.61 -17.99 -1.02
CA THR A 223 -0.43 -18.87 -1.08
C THR A 223 0.04 -18.93 -2.53
N VAL A 224 1.32 -18.72 -2.74
CA VAL A 224 1.91 -18.71 -4.09
C VAL A 224 3.08 -19.67 -4.16
N GLU A 225 3.25 -20.26 -5.35
CA GLU A 225 4.47 -20.94 -5.74
C GLU A 225 5.38 -19.98 -6.49
N PHE A 226 6.69 -20.15 -6.31
CA PHE A 226 7.71 -19.45 -7.09
C PHE A 226 8.73 -20.43 -7.64
N ARG A 227 9.22 -20.16 -8.86
CA ARG A 227 10.19 -21.03 -9.52
C ARG A 227 11.55 -21.02 -8.82
N ARG A 228 12.00 -19.84 -8.36
CA ARG A 228 13.26 -19.67 -7.62
C ARG A 228 13.34 -18.34 -6.88
N LEU A 229 14.24 -18.26 -5.91
CA LEU A 229 14.66 -17.03 -5.25
C LEU A 229 15.95 -16.50 -5.89
N MET A 230 15.95 -15.21 -6.24
CA MET A 230 17.11 -14.49 -6.75
C MET A 230 17.63 -13.55 -5.68
N LYS A 231 18.93 -13.63 -5.36
CA LYS A 231 19.57 -12.69 -4.44
C LYS A 231 19.59 -11.30 -5.07
N LEU A 232 19.16 -10.30 -4.31
CA LEU A 232 19.18 -8.90 -4.75
C LEU A 232 20.57 -8.30 -4.54
N GLU A 233 21.09 -7.66 -5.58
CA GLU A 233 22.35 -6.94 -5.50
C GLU A 233 22.26 -5.75 -4.51
N PRO A 234 23.30 -5.53 -3.68
CA PRO A 234 23.34 -4.38 -2.80
C PRO A 234 23.25 -3.07 -3.61
N ARG A 235 22.29 -2.20 -3.27
CA ARG A 235 22.24 -0.88 -3.87
C ARG A 235 23.15 0.07 -3.12
N PHE A 236 23.88 0.90 -3.85
CA PHE A 236 24.71 1.96 -3.27
C PHE A 236 24.11 3.33 -3.59
N ASN A 237 24.28 4.31 -2.70
CA ASN A 237 23.90 5.69 -3.00
C ASN A 237 24.97 6.36 -3.89
N LYS A 238 24.71 7.60 -4.33
CA LYS A 238 25.65 8.39 -5.14
C LYS A 238 27.02 8.66 -4.49
N PHE A 239 27.17 8.32 -3.20
CA PHE A 239 28.39 8.46 -2.41
C PHE A 239 29.06 7.11 -2.10
N GLY A 240 28.65 6.02 -2.78
CA GLY A 240 29.22 4.69 -2.57
C GLY A 240 28.84 4.03 -1.24
N LYS A 241 27.92 4.61 -0.44
CA LYS A 241 27.44 3.97 0.78
C LYS A 241 26.33 2.98 0.45
N ARG A 242 26.42 1.75 0.97
CA ARG A 242 25.39 0.73 0.85
C ARG A 242 24.07 1.30 1.40
N ARG A 243 23.02 1.20 0.60
CA ARG A 243 21.65 1.47 1.04
C ARG A 243 21.13 0.21 1.68
N ASP A 244 20.60 0.36 2.89
CA ASP A 244 19.82 -0.71 3.50
C ASP A 244 18.56 -0.91 2.67
N VAL A 245 18.51 -2.05 1.99
CA VAL A 245 17.31 -2.54 1.31
C VAL A 245 16.69 -3.56 2.25
N ASN A 246 15.39 -3.43 2.51
CA ASN A 246 14.66 -4.31 3.44
C ASN A 246 14.57 -5.77 2.95
N PHE A 247 14.99 -6.07 1.72
CA PHE A 247 14.88 -7.38 1.10
C PHE A 247 16.23 -7.85 0.57
N GLN A 248 16.55 -9.10 0.86
CA GLN A 248 17.76 -9.76 0.36
C GLN A 248 17.50 -10.61 -0.89
N HIS A 249 16.24 -10.99 -1.14
CA HIS A 249 15.83 -11.86 -2.23
C HIS A 249 14.58 -11.34 -2.93
N SER A 250 14.44 -11.71 -4.21
CA SER A 250 13.22 -11.57 -5.01
C SER A 250 12.76 -12.94 -5.50
N ALA A 251 11.46 -13.21 -5.43
CA ALA A 251 10.86 -14.40 -6.01
C ALA A 251 10.63 -14.18 -7.50
N LEU A 252 10.93 -15.21 -8.30
CA LEU A 252 10.77 -15.19 -9.76
C LEU A 252 9.75 -16.21 -10.24
N GLY A 253 8.94 -15.84 -11.23
CA GLY A 253 7.91 -16.70 -11.82
C GLY A 253 6.87 -17.14 -10.80
N VAL A 254 6.15 -16.18 -10.22
CA VAL A 254 5.17 -16.42 -9.16
C VAL A 254 3.82 -16.82 -9.75
N SER A 255 3.19 -17.85 -9.20
CA SER A 255 1.83 -18.31 -9.53
C SER A 255 1.03 -18.59 -8.26
N VAL A 256 -0.27 -18.27 -8.27
CA VAL A 256 -1.16 -18.59 -7.14
C VAL A 256 -1.37 -20.10 -7.07
N VAL A 257 -1.26 -20.67 -5.87
CA VAL A 257 -1.62 -22.07 -5.60
C VAL A 257 -3.13 -22.14 -5.48
N SER A 258 -3.77 -22.87 -6.40
CA SER A 258 -5.21 -23.13 -6.41
C SER A 258 -5.62 -24.18 -5.38
#